data_AF-A0A9P5EAG6-F1
#
_entry.id   AF-A0A9P5EAG6-F1
#
_cell.length_a   1.000
_cell.length_b   1.000
_cell.length_c   1.000
_cell.angle_alpha   90.00
_cell.angle_beta   90.00
_cell.angle_gamma   90.00
#
_symmetry.space_group_name_H-M   'P 1'
#
loop_
_entity.id
_entity.type
_entity.pdbx_description
1 polymer ?
#
loop_
_entity_poly.entity_id
_entity_poly.type
_entity_poly.pdbx_seq_one_letter_code
_entity_poly.pdbx_strand_id
1 'polypeptide(L)'
;MASLSYALSLLQGVPIAAQVLTIIAAIPIAIYAYDGVRKERLFPEYPLISLHGKTSKESWANFLKETLVKGAQLCPDSPFQIAGPKLILPQKYAEKESWKRLSVIEDLFGDQTRGGEWQTISIRGAAMQIVALNTLRIRVGEKLCRDPELIDIHTRHAGAVFAAGSEIRAFPTALWPIVHWFSPLPQQLRKQLNRADEVMGEEVPRREQEARTAIASGQKMAKFGDSVAWHVDVINSLGVKDYDQTAGQLAFTVAALHNTSTQLGRSNTAKELAEVPWGSRIANMGVM
;
A
#
# COMPACT_ATOMS: atom_id res chain seq x y z
N MET A 1 -22.54 -17.82 -3.95
CA MET A 1 -23.08 -18.72 -2.90
C MET A 1 -23.53 -20.08 -3.43
N ALA A 2 -23.86 -20.26 -4.71
CA ALA A 2 -24.35 -21.54 -5.24
C ALA A 2 -23.28 -22.67 -5.38
N SER A 3 -21.98 -22.36 -5.48
CA SER A 3 -20.94 -23.38 -5.68
C SER A 3 -20.59 -24.16 -4.40
N LEU A 4 -20.63 -23.50 -3.24
CA LEU A 4 -20.33 -24.11 -1.94
C LEU A 4 -21.43 -25.06 -1.49
N SER A 5 -22.70 -24.69 -1.73
CA SER A 5 -23.86 -25.53 -1.43
C SER A 5 -23.88 -26.80 -2.27
N TYR A 6 -23.49 -26.70 -3.54
CA TYR A 6 -23.42 -27.85 -4.46
C TYR A 6 -22.28 -28.82 -4.10
N ALA A 7 -21.13 -28.29 -3.68
CA ALA A 7 -20.03 -29.10 -3.17
C ALA A 7 -20.39 -29.80 -1.85
N LEU A 8 -21.12 -29.13 -0.97
CA LEU A 8 -21.64 -29.71 0.28
C LEU A 8 -22.67 -30.82 0.04
N SER A 9 -23.55 -30.69 -0.96
CA SER A 9 -24.51 -31.75 -1.31
C SER A 9 -23.87 -33.00 -1.91
N LEU A 10 -22.74 -32.87 -2.60
CA LEU A 10 -21.98 -34.01 -3.15
C LEU A 10 -21.28 -34.84 -2.07
N LEU A 11 -21.03 -34.26 -0.89
CA LEU A 11 -20.34 -34.91 0.22
C LEU A 11 -21.28 -35.69 1.17
N GLN A 12 -22.60 -35.48 1.09
CA GLN A 12 -23.55 -36.07 2.04
C GLN A 12 -23.76 -37.60 1.92
N GLY A 13 -23.20 -38.25 0.89
CA GLY A 13 -23.27 -39.71 0.69
C GLY A 13 -21.93 -40.46 0.77
N VAL A 14 -20.83 -39.76 1.05
CA VAL A 14 -19.47 -40.35 1.01
C VAL A 14 -19.03 -40.71 2.43
N PRO A 15 -18.56 -41.94 2.70
CA PRO A 15 -18.03 -42.32 4.01
C PRO A 15 -16.95 -41.34 4.49
N ILE A 16 -17.00 -40.94 5.76
CA ILE A 16 -16.08 -39.96 6.36
C ILE A 16 -14.61 -40.34 6.09
N ALA A 17 -14.28 -41.64 6.08
CA ALA A 17 -12.94 -42.13 5.76
C ALA A 17 -12.45 -41.75 4.35
N ALA A 18 -13.34 -41.77 3.35
CA ALA A 18 -13.00 -41.40 1.97
C ALA A 18 -12.89 -39.88 1.77
N GLN A 19 -13.60 -39.08 2.58
CA GLN A 19 -13.44 -37.62 2.64
C GLN A 19 -12.09 -37.24 3.26
N VAL A 20 -11.68 -37.92 4.33
CA VAL A 20 -10.38 -37.68 4.97
C VAL A 20 -9.24 -38.03 4.02
N LEU A 21 -9.33 -39.15 3.29
CA LEU A 21 -8.31 -39.55 2.31
C LEU A 21 -8.19 -38.58 1.12
N THR A 22 -9.31 -38.05 0.62
CA THR A 22 -9.30 -37.07 -0.48
C THR A 22 -8.71 -35.72 -0.04
N ILE A 23 -9.00 -35.27 1.19
CA ILE A 23 -8.36 -34.07 1.76
C ILE A 23 -6.85 -34.28 1.94
N ILE A 24 -6.44 -35.43 2.49
CA ILE A 24 -5.01 -35.77 2.66
C ILE A 24 -4.28 -35.81 1.31
N ALA A 25 -4.90 -36.32 0.25
CA ALA A 25 -4.32 -36.35 -1.10
C ALA A 25 -4.32 -34.97 -1.79
N ALA A 26 -5.30 -34.12 -1.50
CA ALA A 26 -5.40 -32.78 -2.08
C ALA A 26 -4.40 -31.78 -1.47
N ILE A 27 -4.01 -31.95 -0.20
CA ILE A 27 -3.09 -31.03 0.49
C ILE A 27 -1.71 -30.96 -0.19
N PRO A 28 -1.01 -32.07 -0.51
CA PRO A 28 0.28 -32.03 -1.23
C PRO A 28 0.17 -31.38 -2.61
N ILE A 29 -0.94 -31.63 -3.33
CA ILE A 29 -1.20 -31.05 -4.65
C ILE A 29 -1.43 -29.54 -4.53
N ALA A 30 -2.18 -29.10 -3.51
CA ALA A 30 -2.39 -27.69 -3.22
C ALA A 30 -1.11 -27.00 -2.78
N ILE A 31 -0.26 -27.64 -1.96
CA ILE A 31 1.07 -27.14 -1.58
C ILE A 31 1.97 -27.03 -2.81
N TYR A 32 2.02 -28.06 -3.65
CA TYR A 32 2.81 -28.04 -4.88
C TYR A 32 2.32 -26.98 -5.88
N ALA A 33 1.01 -26.83 -6.04
CA ALA A 33 0.41 -25.78 -6.87
C ALA A 33 0.67 -24.39 -6.28
N TYR A 34 0.57 -24.22 -4.96
CA TYR A 34 0.85 -22.98 -4.26
C TYR A 34 2.33 -22.59 -4.39
N ASP A 35 3.25 -23.54 -4.23
CA ASP A 35 4.68 -23.34 -4.40
C ASP A 35 5.03 -23.05 -5.87
N GLY A 36 4.37 -23.73 -6.82
CA GLY A 36 4.52 -23.49 -8.26
C GLY A 36 4.05 -22.09 -8.68
N VAL A 37 2.93 -21.62 -8.13
CA VAL A 37 2.40 -20.25 -8.37
C VAL A 37 3.26 -19.20 -7.68
N ARG A 38 3.91 -19.53 -6.55
CA ARG A 38 4.81 -18.65 -5.81
C ARG A 38 6.27 -18.67 -6.26
N LYS A 39 6.66 -19.50 -7.24
CA LYS A 39 8.00 -19.42 -7.83
C LYS A 39 8.22 -17.99 -8.33
N GLU A 40 9.28 -17.37 -7.81
CA GLU A 40 9.63 -15.97 -8.06
C GLU A 40 9.70 -15.70 -9.56
N ARG A 41 8.73 -14.94 -10.07
CA ARG A 41 8.71 -14.53 -11.48
C ARG A 41 9.66 -13.36 -11.64
N LEU A 42 10.83 -13.65 -12.20
CA LEU A 42 11.77 -12.63 -12.67
C LEU A 42 11.16 -11.93 -13.88
N PHE A 43 11.40 -10.64 -14.01
CA PHE A 43 11.05 -9.87 -15.21
C PHE A 43 12.10 -10.15 -16.29
N PRO A 44 11.79 -10.88 -17.37
CA PRO A 44 12.80 -11.29 -18.36
C PRO A 44 13.44 -10.11 -19.09
N GLU A 45 12.79 -8.95 -19.10
CA GLU A 45 13.26 -7.72 -19.76
C GLU A 45 14.36 -6.98 -18.98
N TYR A 46 14.59 -7.32 -17.70
CA TYR A 46 15.55 -6.60 -16.85
C TYR A 46 16.67 -7.52 -16.35
N PRO A 47 17.93 -7.07 -16.36
CA PRO A 47 19.06 -7.89 -15.95
C PRO A 47 19.00 -8.22 -14.45
N LEU A 48 19.29 -9.47 -14.08
CA LEU A 48 19.44 -9.91 -12.70
C LEU A 48 20.90 -9.76 -12.24
N ILE A 49 21.12 -8.97 -11.20
CA ILE A 49 22.44 -8.67 -10.64
C ILE A 49 22.70 -9.59 -9.44
N SER A 50 23.83 -10.29 -9.48
CA SER A 50 24.38 -11.04 -8.34
C SER A 50 25.89 -10.81 -8.22
N LEU A 51 26.42 -11.00 -7.01
CA LEU A 51 27.86 -10.96 -6.75
C LEU A 51 28.50 -12.30 -7.15
N HIS A 52 29.79 -12.26 -7.49
CA HIS A 52 30.48 -13.43 -8.04
C HIS A 52 30.50 -14.57 -7.01
N GLY A 53 30.01 -15.75 -7.40
CA GLY A 53 29.97 -16.93 -6.54
C GLY A 53 28.86 -16.92 -5.48
N LYS A 54 27.93 -15.96 -5.54
CA LYS A 54 26.78 -15.86 -4.63
C LYS A 54 25.48 -15.94 -5.41
N THR A 55 24.46 -16.54 -4.79
CA THR A 55 23.11 -16.46 -5.35
C THR A 55 22.60 -15.02 -5.26
N SER A 56 21.62 -14.66 -6.10
CA SER A 56 21.00 -13.33 -6.06
C SER A 56 20.36 -13.02 -4.70
N LYS A 57 19.75 -14.03 -4.04
CA LYS A 57 19.20 -13.89 -2.68
C LYS A 57 20.27 -13.63 -1.63
N GLU A 58 21.39 -14.35 -1.67
CA GLU A 58 22.51 -14.14 -0.73
C GLU A 58 23.23 -12.82 -0.97
N SER A 59 23.35 -12.40 -2.23
CA SER A 59 23.91 -11.11 -2.61
C SER A 59 23.06 -9.97 -2.04
N TRP A 60 21.73 -10.07 -2.15
CA TRP A 60 20.80 -9.12 -1.52
C TRP A 60 20.85 -9.14 0.00
N ALA A 61 20.77 -10.33 0.61
CA ALA A 61 20.58 -10.46 2.05
C ALA A 61 21.80 -10.02 2.85
N ASN A 62 23.01 -10.29 2.35
CA ASN A 62 24.25 -10.07 3.09
C ASN A 62 25.12 -8.95 2.52
N PHE A 63 24.94 -8.58 1.25
CA PHE A 63 25.83 -7.68 0.50
C PHE A 63 25.02 -6.68 -0.34
N LEU A 64 24.00 -6.12 0.28
CA LEU A 64 23.06 -5.20 -0.35
C LEU A 64 23.79 -4.05 -1.08
N LYS A 65 24.73 -3.42 -0.38
CA LYS A 65 25.43 -2.24 -0.87
C LYS A 65 26.30 -2.56 -2.08
N GLU A 66 27.10 -3.63 -2.03
CA GLU A 66 27.94 -4.01 -3.17
C GLU A 66 27.09 -4.44 -4.37
N THR A 67 25.97 -5.13 -4.12
CA THR A 67 25.04 -5.55 -5.18
C THR A 67 24.39 -4.36 -5.88
N LEU A 68 23.98 -3.32 -5.13
CA LEU A 68 23.41 -2.10 -5.69
C LEU A 68 24.44 -1.27 -6.46
N VAL A 69 25.66 -1.13 -5.94
CA VAL A 69 26.74 -0.41 -6.65
C VAL A 69 27.09 -1.11 -7.96
N LYS A 70 27.23 -2.45 -7.93
CA LYS A 70 27.47 -3.24 -9.14
C LYS A 70 26.31 -3.10 -10.13
N GLY A 71 25.07 -3.13 -9.65
CA GLY A 71 23.90 -2.93 -10.49
C GLY A 71 23.85 -1.54 -11.13
N ALA A 72 24.15 -0.49 -10.37
CA ALA A 72 24.22 0.88 -10.88
C ALA A 72 25.37 1.08 -11.89
N GLN A 73 26.49 0.37 -11.73
CA GLN A 73 27.61 0.41 -12.69
C GLN A 73 27.28 -0.33 -13.99
N LEU A 74 26.61 -1.48 -13.91
CA LEU A 74 26.25 -2.28 -15.08
C LEU A 74 25.00 -1.75 -15.80
N CYS A 75 24.12 -1.06 -15.08
CA CYS A 75 22.84 -0.55 -15.54
C CYS A 75 22.65 0.90 -15.06
N PRO A 76 23.48 1.86 -15.51
CA PRO A 76 23.42 3.24 -15.05
C PRO A 76 22.09 3.93 -15.42
N ASP A 77 21.50 3.49 -16.54
CA ASP A 77 20.35 4.13 -17.17
C ASP A 77 19.16 3.20 -17.37
N SER A 78 19.24 1.96 -16.92
CA SER A 78 18.19 0.95 -17.09
C SER A 78 17.81 0.33 -15.74
N PRO A 79 16.52 -0.02 -15.54
CA PRO A 79 16.12 -0.80 -14.40
C PRO A 79 16.83 -2.14 -14.33
N PHE A 80 17.12 -2.62 -13.12
CA PHE A 80 17.76 -3.91 -12.90
C PHE A 80 17.19 -4.65 -11.69
N GLN A 81 17.29 -5.97 -11.69
CA GLN A 81 16.77 -6.85 -10.63
C GLN A 81 17.90 -7.31 -9.73
N ILE A 82 17.63 -7.54 -8.44
CA ILE A 82 18.67 -7.93 -7.47
C ILE A 82 18.32 -9.17 -6.64
N ALA A 83 17.04 -9.44 -6.39
CA ALA A 83 16.55 -10.67 -5.76
C ALA A 83 15.02 -10.81 -5.86
N GLY A 84 14.56 -11.92 -6.47
CA GLY A 84 13.12 -12.16 -6.68
C GLY A 84 12.47 -11.07 -7.55
N PRO A 85 11.20 -10.68 -7.31
CA PRO A 85 10.49 -9.66 -8.09
C PRO A 85 10.89 -8.21 -7.73
N LYS A 86 12.11 -7.99 -7.21
CA LYS A 86 12.57 -6.66 -6.77
C LYS A 86 13.30 -5.97 -7.92
N LEU A 87 12.66 -4.94 -8.46
CA LEU A 87 13.20 -4.07 -9.51
C LEU A 87 13.74 -2.78 -8.90
N ILE A 88 14.98 -2.42 -9.26
CA ILE A 88 15.60 -1.15 -8.90
C ILE A 88 15.46 -0.19 -10.08
N LEU A 89 14.97 1.01 -9.80
CA LEU A 89 14.77 2.07 -10.78
C LEU A 89 15.83 3.15 -10.59
N PRO A 90 16.60 3.50 -11.63
CA PRO A 90 17.51 4.65 -11.59
C PRO A 90 16.78 5.97 -11.30
N GLN A 91 17.49 6.94 -10.70
CA GLN A 91 16.91 8.19 -10.22
C GLN A 91 16.17 9.00 -11.30
N LYS A 92 16.60 8.96 -12.56
CA LYS A 92 15.92 9.65 -13.68
C LYS A 92 14.46 9.21 -13.87
N TYR A 93 14.10 7.98 -13.47
CA TYR A 93 12.72 7.49 -13.52
C TYR A 93 11.87 8.05 -12.39
N ALA A 94 12.49 8.45 -11.27
CA ALA A 94 11.80 9.26 -10.27
C ALA A 94 11.55 10.66 -10.85
N GLU A 95 12.56 11.34 -11.38
CA GLU A 95 12.48 12.76 -11.79
C GLU A 95 11.48 13.06 -12.93
N LYS A 96 11.15 12.08 -13.78
CA LYS A 96 10.23 12.26 -14.91
C LYS A 96 8.77 12.50 -14.47
N GLU A 97 8.42 12.13 -13.24
CA GLU A 97 7.10 12.27 -12.64
C GLU A 97 7.12 13.35 -11.54
N SER A 98 7.14 14.64 -11.90
CA SER A 98 6.65 15.77 -11.07
C SER A 98 7.07 15.93 -9.59
N TRP A 99 8.11 15.25 -9.06
CA TRP A 99 8.53 15.39 -7.64
C TRP A 99 9.21 16.72 -7.28
N LYS A 100 9.11 17.75 -8.12
CA LYS A 100 9.84 19.03 -8.04
C LYS A 100 9.52 19.92 -6.81
N ARG A 101 8.82 19.42 -5.79
CA ARG A 101 8.55 20.16 -4.53
C ARG A 101 8.13 19.21 -3.39
N LEU A 102 8.96 18.22 -3.06
CA LEU A 102 8.75 17.36 -1.89
C LEU A 102 9.56 17.87 -0.69
N SER A 103 9.07 18.91 -0.04
CA SER A 103 9.42 19.14 1.37
C SER A 103 8.30 18.59 2.25
N VAL A 104 7.91 17.32 2.06
CA VAL A 104 6.91 16.63 2.90
C VAL A 104 7.26 16.74 4.38
N ILE A 105 8.55 16.78 4.68
CA ILE A 105 9.07 16.99 6.02
C ILE A 105 8.81 18.43 6.50
N GLU A 106 8.99 19.45 5.66
CA GLU A 106 8.67 20.85 6.02
C GLU A 106 7.15 21.05 6.13
N ASP A 107 6.36 20.44 5.25
CA ASP A 107 4.90 20.56 5.27
C ASP A 107 4.29 19.90 6.52
N LEU A 108 4.92 18.85 7.05
CA LEU A 108 4.43 18.13 8.24
C LEU A 108 5.10 18.59 9.55
N PHE A 109 6.39 18.92 9.50
CA PHE A 109 7.21 19.17 10.69
C PHE A 109 7.87 20.56 10.69
N GLY A 110 7.79 21.32 9.60
CA GLY A 110 8.52 22.60 9.43
C GLY A 110 8.23 23.60 10.53
N ASP A 111 6.95 23.78 10.89
CA ASP A 111 6.56 24.67 11.98
C ASP A 111 7.10 24.21 13.35
N GLN A 112 7.27 22.89 13.55
CA GLN A 112 7.84 22.32 14.78
C GLN A 112 9.37 22.40 14.80
N THR A 113 10.03 22.47 13.65
CA THR A 113 11.49 22.48 13.52
C THR A 113 12.10 23.88 13.34
N ARG A 114 11.28 24.91 13.07
CA ARG A 114 11.74 26.30 12.83
C ARG A 114 12.44 26.96 14.03
N GLY A 115 12.20 26.49 15.25
CA GLY A 115 12.83 27.01 16.47
C GLY A 115 14.25 26.49 16.73
N GLY A 116 14.74 25.52 15.95
CA GLY A 116 16.05 24.88 16.19
C GLY A 116 16.08 23.96 17.41
N GLU A 117 14.96 23.74 18.09
CA GLU A 117 14.85 22.86 19.25
C GLU A 117 14.61 21.40 18.84
N TRP A 118 15.25 20.47 19.56
CA TRP A 118 15.08 19.03 19.33
C TRP A 118 13.66 18.59 19.67
N GLN A 119 12.97 17.99 18.70
CA GLN A 119 11.63 17.42 18.88
C GLN A 119 11.68 15.90 18.90
N THR A 120 10.94 15.29 19.83
CA THR A 120 10.79 13.83 19.87
C THR A 120 9.58 13.42 19.06
N ILE A 121 9.79 12.65 17.99
CA ILE A 121 8.72 12.14 17.13
C ILE A 121 8.68 10.61 17.14
N SER A 122 7.47 10.05 17.06
CA SER A 122 7.30 8.62 16.82
C SER A 122 7.62 8.31 15.36
N ILE A 123 8.64 7.48 15.10
CA ILE A 123 9.01 7.07 13.73
C ILE A 123 7.81 6.47 12.99
N ARG A 124 7.04 5.62 13.67
CA ARG A 124 5.84 5.00 13.08
C ARG A 124 4.75 6.04 12.79
N GLY A 125 4.53 6.99 13.71
CA GLY A 125 3.55 8.07 13.53
C GLY A 125 3.93 9.00 12.38
N ALA A 126 5.19 9.41 12.33
CA ALA A 126 5.75 10.22 11.24
C ALA A 126 5.66 9.49 9.90
N ALA A 127 6.01 8.21 9.85
CA ALA A 127 5.85 7.40 8.65
C ALA A 127 4.39 7.32 8.18
N MET A 128 3.42 7.15 9.10
CA MET A 128 2.00 7.18 8.74
C MET A 128 1.60 8.51 8.12
N GLN A 129 2.01 9.64 8.69
CA GLN A 129 1.68 10.98 8.17
C GLN A 129 2.32 11.26 6.81
N ILE A 130 3.60 10.89 6.64
CA ILE A 130 4.32 11.03 5.36
C ILE A 130 3.62 10.23 4.26
N VAL A 131 3.26 8.97 4.55
CA VAL A 131 2.58 8.12 3.57
C VAL A 131 1.15 8.59 3.32
N ALA A 132 0.44 9.08 4.35
CA ALA A 132 -0.88 9.69 4.20
C ALA A 132 -0.85 10.89 3.27
N LEU A 133 0.09 11.82 3.46
CA LEU A 133 0.24 13.00 2.61
C LEU A 133 0.50 12.62 1.15
N ASN A 134 1.47 11.72 0.91
CA ASN A 134 1.79 11.25 -0.44
C ASN A 134 0.61 10.52 -1.09
N THR A 135 -0.07 9.66 -0.32
CA THR A 135 -1.26 8.94 -0.79
C THR A 135 -2.35 9.94 -1.17
N LEU A 136 -2.67 10.90 -0.30
CA LEU A 136 -3.72 11.90 -0.53
C LEU A 136 -3.40 12.81 -1.73
N ARG A 137 -2.14 13.16 -1.95
CA ARG A 137 -1.75 14.01 -3.10
C ARG A 137 -2.08 13.39 -4.44
N ILE A 138 -1.85 12.08 -4.61
CA ILE A 138 -2.21 11.31 -5.81
C ILE A 138 -3.74 11.15 -5.93
N ARG A 139 -4.46 11.35 -4.84
CA ARG A 139 -5.83 10.88 -4.67
C ARG A 139 -6.86 11.98 -4.81
N VAL A 140 -6.62 13.10 -4.12
CA VAL A 140 -7.53 14.26 -4.02
C VAL A 140 -6.88 15.54 -4.59
N GLY A 141 -5.64 15.45 -5.07
CA GLY A 141 -4.87 16.56 -5.61
C GLY A 141 -4.18 17.43 -4.56
N GLU A 142 -3.43 18.44 -5.02
CA GLU A 142 -2.53 19.25 -4.19
C GLU A 142 -3.25 20.14 -3.16
N LYS A 143 -4.52 20.51 -3.40
CA LYS A 143 -5.28 21.37 -2.49
C LYS A 143 -5.71 20.63 -1.22
N LEU A 144 -6.36 19.48 -1.38
CA LEU A 144 -6.92 18.71 -0.27
C LEU A 144 -5.86 17.88 0.46
N CYS A 145 -4.73 17.55 -0.18
CA CYS A 145 -3.69 16.77 0.49
C CYS A 145 -3.01 17.53 1.64
N ARG A 146 -3.08 18.86 1.67
CA ARG A 146 -2.52 19.70 2.76
C ARG A 146 -3.51 19.96 3.90
N ASP A 147 -4.75 19.46 3.80
CA ASP A 147 -5.71 19.62 4.88
C ASP A 147 -5.30 18.73 6.07
N PRO A 148 -4.92 19.33 7.21
CA PRO A 148 -4.49 18.58 8.38
C PRO A 148 -5.59 17.68 8.95
N GLU A 149 -6.86 18.06 8.79
CA GLU A 149 -8.00 17.26 9.22
C GLU A 149 -8.12 16.00 8.36
N LEU A 150 -7.95 16.11 7.05
CA LEU A 150 -8.02 14.96 6.15
C LEU A 150 -6.87 13.98 6.44
N ILE A 151 -5.64 14.46 6.59
CA ILE A 151 -4.47 13.62 6.94
C ILE A 151 -4.72 12.86 8.24
N ASP A 152 -5.29 13.53 9.23
CA ASP A 152 -5.57 12.97 10.54
C ASP A 152 -6.69 11.91 10.49
N ILE A 153 -7.79 12.19 9.80
CA ILE A 153 -8.87 11.20 9.57
C ILE A 153 -8.30 9.93 8.95
N HIS A 154 -7.51 10.08 7.89
CA HIS A 154 -6.87 8.97 7.18
C HIS A 154 -5.92 8.16 8.07
N THR A 155 -5.12 8.84 8.89
CA THR A 155 -4.16 8.20 9.80
C THR A 155 -4.87 7.45 10.93
N ARG A 156 -5.88 8.06 11.56
CA ARG A 156 -6.66 7.43 12.64
C ARG A 156 -7.50 6.27 12.13
N HIS A 157 -8.11 6.42 10.95
CA HIS A 157 -8.90 5.37 10.34
C HIS A 157 -8.03 4.14 10.03
N ALA A 158 -6.86 4.34 9.44
CA ALA A 158 -5.88 3.28 9.19
C ALA A 158 -5.37 2.61 10.47
N GLY A 159 -5.23 3.36 11.57
CA GLY A 159 -4.85 2.82 12.87
C GLY A 159 -5.95 1.97 13.53
N ALA A 160 -7.22 2.35 13.38
CA ALA A 160 -8.34 1.76 14.12
C ALA A 160 -9.05 0.61 13.39
N VAL A 161 -8.98 0.55 12.06
CA VAL A 161 -9.76 -0.41 11.24
C VAL A 161 -9.48 -1.89 11.59
N PHE A 162 -8.23 -2.24 11.87
CA PHE A 162 -7.86 -3.62 12.22
C PHE A 162 -8.34 -4.00 13.62
N ALA A 163 -8.29 -3.07 14.57
CA ALA A 163 -8.80 -3.26 15.92
C ALA A 163 -10.32 -3.42 15.90
N ALA A 164 -11.04 -2.56 15.18
CA ALA A 164 -12.48 -2.67 14.99
C ALA A 164 -12.89 -4.01 14.35
N GLY A 165 -12.14 -4.45 13.34
CA GLY A 165 -12.35 -5.75 12.71
C GLY A 165 -12.10 -6.91 13.68
N SER A 166 -11.07 -6.81 14.53
CA SER A 166 -10.78 -7.83 15.54
C SER A 166 -11.88 -7.92 16.59
N GLU A 167 -12.43 -6.78 17.01
CA GLU A 167 -13.52 -6.70 17.97
C GLU A 167 -14.79 -7.36 17.44
N ILE A 168 -15.19 -7.06 16.19
CA ILE A 168 -16.36 -7.70 15.56
C ILE A 168 -16.15 -9.21 15.41
N ARG A 169 -14.96 -9.63 14.98
CA ARG A 169 -14.62 -11.06 14.76
C ARG A 169 -14.56 -11.88 16.06
N ALA A 170 -14.56 -11.25 17.23
CA ALA A 170 -14.69 -11.96 18.50
C ALA A 170 -16.09 -12.55 18.71
N PHE A 171 -17.10 -12.05 17.98
CA PHE A 171 -18.47 -12.56 18.03
C PHE A 171 -18.74 -13.55 16.89
N PRO A 172 -19.70 -14.48 17.05
CA PRO A 172 -20.22 -15.29 15.95
C PRO A 172 -20.68 -14.44 14.76
N THR A 173 -20.50 -14.94 13.54
CA THR A 173 -20.81 -14.23 12.29
C THR A 173 -22.26 -13.73 12.21
N ALA A 174 -23.20 -14.48 12.78
CA ALA A 174 -24.61 -14.10 12.85
C ALA A 174 -24.88 -12.82 13.67
N LEU A 175 -24.00 -12.50 14.63
CA LEU A 175 -24.13 -11.31 15.47
C LEU A 175 -23.40 -10.09 14.90
N TRP A 176 -22.56 -10.25 13.87
CA TRP A 176 -21.82 -9.13 13.28
C TRP A 176 -22.73 -7.95 12.87
N PRO A 177 -23.88 -8.17 12.18
CA PRO A 177 -24.81 -7.11 11.81
C PRO A 177 -25.35 -6.29 12.99
N ILE A 178 -25.34 -6.85 14.19
CA ILE A 178 -25.85 -6.20 15.40
C ILE A 178 -24.69 -5.53 16.14
N VAL A 179 -23.62 -6.29 16.40
CA VAL A 179 -22.45 -5.84 17.18
C VAL A 179 -21.81 -4.61 16.56
N HIS A 180 -21.72 -4.53 15.23
CA HIS A 180 -21.08 -3.38 14.59
C HIS A 180 -21.84 -2.07 14.84
N TRP A 181 -23.13 -2.10 15.19
CA TRP A 181 -23.90 -0.90 15.55
C TRP A 181 -23.58 -0.41 16.95
N PHE A 182 -23.34 -1.32 17.91
CA PHE A 182 -23.16 -0.98 19.33
C PHE A 182 -21.70 -0.86 19.75
N SER A 183 -20.78 -1.47 19.00
CA SER A 183 -19.35 -1.42 19.31
C SER A 183 -18.76 0.00 19.05
N PRO A 184 -17.94 0.52 19.97
CA PRO A 184 -17.42 1.89 19.90
C PRO A 184 -16.46 2.10 18.73
N LEU A 185 -15.62 1.11 18.38
CA LEU A 185 -14.64 1.24 17.29
C LEU A 185 -15.30 1.35 15.90
N PRO A 186 -16.23 0.46 15.49
CA PRO A 186 -16.98 0.61 14.26
C PRO A 186 -17.84 1.89 14.20
N GLN A 187 -18.39 2.34 15.34
CA GLN A 187 -19.06 3.65 15.39
C GLN A 187 -18.10 4.80 15.09
N GLN A 188 -16.89 4.78 15.67
CA GLN A 188 -15.86 5.78 15.39
C GLN A 188 -15.44 5.77 13.92
N LEU A 189 -15.26 4.59 13.31
CA LEU A 189 -14.91 4.47 11.89
C LEU A 189 -16.00 5.04 10.97
N ARG A 190 -17.29 4.84 11.30
CA ARG A 190 -18.40 5.46 10.56
C ARG A 190 -18.41 6.98 10.70
N LYS A 191 -18.13 7.52 11.89
CA LYS A 191 -17.99 8.97 12.07
C LYS A 191 -16.84 9.54 11.25
N GLN A 192 -15.71 8.83 11.20
CA GLN A 192 -14.56 9.22 10.35
C GLN A 192 -14.90 9.17 8.86
N LEU A 193 -15.65 8.17 8.41
CA LEU A 193 -16.12 8.08 7.03
C LEU A 193 -17.01 9.28 6.68
N ASN A 194 -18.02 9.57 7.48
CA ASN A 194 -18.92 10.70 7.26
C ASN A 194 -18.15 12.03 7.26
N ARG A 195 -17.21 12.20 8.19
CA ARG A 195 -16.40 13.42 8.23
C ARG A 195 -15.45 13.53 7.04
N ALA A 196 -14.88 12.42 6.58
CA ALA A 196 -14.07 12.41 5.36
C ALA A 196 -14.90 12.85 4.15
N ASP A 197 -16.14 12.39 4.06
CA ASP A 197 -17.07 12.76 2.99
C ASP A 197 -17.38 14.26 3.00
N GLU A 198 -17.65 14.82 4.18
CA GLU A 198 -17.84 16.27 4.37
C GLU A 198 -16.60 17.09 3.97
N VAL A 199 -15.41 16.67 4.40
CA VAL A 199 -14.15 17.39 4.14
C VAL A 199 -13.73 17.30 2.68
N MET A 200 -13.93 16.15 2.04
CA MET A 200 -13.69 16.00 0.61
C MET A 200 -14.71 16.76 -0.23
N GLY A 201 -15.91 17.00 0.32
CA GLY A 201 -16.92 17.87 -0.24
C GLY A 201 -17.26 17.55 -1.69
N GLU A 202 -17.41 18.59 -2.51
CA GLU A 202 -17.78 18.45 -3.92
C GLU A 202 -16.64 17.94 -4.82
N GLU A 203 -15.39 17.87 -4.34
CA GLU A 203 -14.25 17.51 -5.20
C GLU A 203 -14.30 16.06 -5.67
N VAL A 204 -14.72 15.13 -4.80
CA VAL A 204 -14.85 13.72 -5.16
C VAL A 204 -16.00 13.51 -6.17
N PRO A 205 -17.24 14.02 -5.92
CA PRO A 205 -18.31 13.99 -6.91
C PRO A 205 -17.96 14.67 -8.24
N ARG A 206 -17.29 15.84 -8.21
CA ARG A 206 -16.86 16.55 -9.42
C ARG A 206 -15.96 15.68 -10.28
N ARG A 207 -14.94 15.05 -9.69
CA ARG A 207 -14.01 14.15 -10.39
C ARG A 207 -14.67 12.87 -10.87
N GLU A 208 -15.60 12.34 -10.08
CA GLU A 208 -16.37 11.17 -10.49
C GLU A 208 -17.19 11.48 -11.76
N GLN A 209 -17.83 12.65 -11.82
CA GLN A 209 -18.58 13.07 -13.00
C GLN A 209 -17.67 13.28 -14.22
N GLU A 210 -16.50 13.89 -14.04
CA GLU A 210 -15.49 14.06 -15.10
C GLU A 210 -15.02 12.71 -15.64
N ALA A 211 -14.71 11.77 -14.75
CA ALA A 211 -14.33 10.41 -15.10
C ALA A 211 -15.43 9.67 -15.88
N ARG A 212 -16.67 9.71 -15.39
CA ARG A 212 -17.83 9.09 -16.06
C ARG A 212 -18.04 9.68 -17.46
N THR A 213 -17.88 11.00 -17.61
CA THR A 213 -18.01 11.70 -18.90
C THR A 213 -16.89 11.32 -19.87
N ALA A 214 -15.66 11.19 -19.39
CA ALA A 214 -14.52 10.73 -20.20
C ALA A 214 -14.71 9.29 -20.69
N ILE A 215 -15.17 8.38 -19.83
CA ILE A 215 -15.47 6.99 -20.19
C ILE A 215 -16.61 6.94 -21.22
N ALA A 216 -17.67 7.71 -21.01
CA ALA A 216 -18.82 7.77 -21.93
C ALA A 216 -18.43 8.29 -23.33
N SER A 217 -17.44 9.18 -23.41
CA SER A 217 -16.90 9.69 -24.69
C SER A 217 -15.85 8.78 -25.32
N GLY A 218 -15.61 7.59 -24.76
CA GLY A 218 -14.67 6.59 -25.30
C GLY A 218 -13.20 6.90 -25.03
N GLN A 219 -12.89 7.90 -24.18
CA GLN A 219 -11.52 8.21 -23.79
C GLN A 219 -11.01 7.19 -22.77
N LYS A 220 -9.79 6.66 -23.01
CA LYS A 220 -9.06 5.92 -21.98
C LYS A 220 -8.54 6.92 -20.95
N MET A 221 -9.03 6.81 -19.72
CA MET A 221 -8.56 7.64 -18.63
C MET A 221 -7.09 7.40 -18.30
N ALA A 222 -6.43 8.45 -17.80
CA ALA A 222 -5.10 8.35 -17.23
C ALA A 222 -5.13 7.36 -16.06
N LYS A 223 -4.56 6.18 -16.26
CA LYS A 223 -4.55 5.08 -15.28
C LYS A 223 -3.70 5.37 -14.04
N PHE A 224 -2.85 6.40 -14.09
CA PHE A 224 -1.89 6.74 -13.07
C PHE A 224 -2.06 8.22 -12.69
N GLY A 225 -2.11 8.52 -11.39
CA GLY A 225 -2.15 9.88 -10.86
C GLY A 225 -3.52 10.40 -10.42
N ASP A 226 -4.62 9.67 -10.69
CA ASP A 226 -5.95 9.97 -10.16
C ASP A 226 -6.68 8.68 -9.77
N SER A 227 -6.70 8.40 -8.47
CA SER A 227 -7.39 7.22 -7.93
C SER A 227 -8.92 7.31 -8.03
N VAL A 228 -9.50 8.52 -8.07
CA VAL A 228 -10.96 8.67 -8.13
C VAL A 228 -11.43 8.17 -9.47
N ALA A 229 -10.76 8.69 -10.48
CA ALA A 229 -10.82 8.24 -11.85
C ALA A 229 -10.64 6.71 -11.99
N TRP A 230 -9.59 6.16 -11.38
CA TRP A 230 -9.32 4.72 -11.44
C TRP A 230 -10.44 3.87 -10.83
N HIS A 231 -11.01 4.26 -9.68
CA HIS A 231 -12.15 3.53 -9.11
C HIS A 231 -13.34 3.52 -10.07
N VAL A 232 -13.66 4.64 -10.70
CA VAL A 232 -14.79 4.71 -11.66
C VAL A 232 -14.60 3.72 -12.81
N ASP A 233 -13.40 3.67 -13.40
CA ASP A 233 -13.07 2.73 -14.49
C ASP A 233 -13.24 1.27 -14.03
N VAL A 234 -12.69 0.93 -12.87
CA VAL A 234 -12.77 -0.43 -12.30
C VAL A 234 -14.22 -0.81 -11.98
N ILE A 235 -14.96 0.05 -11.31
CA ILE A 235 -16.35 -0.19 -10.88
C ILE A 235 -17.27 -0.32 -12.09
N ASN A 236 -17.07 0.51 -13.12
CA ASN A 236 -17.77 0.38 -14.40
C ASN A 236 -17.45 -0.96 -15.09
N SER A 237 -16.18 -1.38 -15.10
CA SER A 237 -15.76 -2.66 -15.67
C SER A 237 -16.33 -3.88 -14.94
N LEU A 238 -16.60 -3.75 -13.63
CA LEU A 238 -17.19 -4.79 -12.78
C LEU A 238 -18.73 -4.74 -12.75
N GLY A 239 -19.35 -3.72 -13.34
CA GLY A 239 -20.81 -3.54 -13.33
C GLY A 239 -21.41 -3.20 -11.97
N VAL A 240 -20.62 -2.61 -11.06
CA VAL A 240 -21.08 -2.20 -9.72
C VAL A 240 -21.72 -0.81 -9.81
N LYS A 241 -22.95 -0.65 -9.28
CA LYS A 241 -23.73 0.60 -9.39
C LYS A 241 -23.62 1.49 -8.15
N ASP A 242 -23.53 0.89 -6.97
CA ASP A 242 -23.60 1.58 -5.68
C ASP A 242 -22.25 1.55 -4.95
N TYR A 243 -21.23 2.17 -5.55
CA TYR A 243 -19.91 2.26 -4.95
C TYR A 243 -19.78 3.55 -4.14
N ASP A 244 -19.53 3.42 -2.84
CA ASP A 244 -19.14 4.54 -1.99
C ASP A 244 -17.68 4.90 -2.29
N GLN A 245 -17.51 5.98 -3.04
CA GLN A 245 -16.22 6.48 -3.45
C GLN A 245 -15.36 6.85 -2.25
N THR A 246 -15.93 7.53 -1.25
CA THR A 246 -15.24 7.98 -0.04
C THR A 246 -14.75 6.79 0.79
N ALA A 247 -15.58 5.76 0.97
CA ALA A 247 -15.20 4.53 1.65
C ALA A 247 -14.10 3.76 0.90
N GLY A 248 -14.23 3.64 -0.42
CA GLY A 248 -13.22 3.03 -1.27
C GLY A 248 -11.86 3.72 -1.18
N GLN A 249 -11.91 5.04 -1.18
CA GLN A 249 -10.79 5.93 -1.05
C GLN A 249 -10.11 5.77 0.33
N LEU A 250 -10.87 5.69 1.43
CA LEU A 250 -10.34 5.38 2.77
C LEU A 250 -9.71 3.99 2.84
N ALA A 251 -10.34 2.97 2.24
CA ALA A 251 -9.78 1.63 2.17
C ALA A 251 -8.45 1.59 1.40
N PHE A 252 -8.33 2.37 0.32
CA PHE A 252 -7.08 2.54 -0.42
C PHE A 252 -5.97 3.12 0.47
N THR A 253 -6.29 4.13 1.28
CA THR A 253 -5.35 4.68 2.27
C THR A 253 -4.97 3.65 3.31
N VAL A 254 -5.90 2.87 3.87
CA VAL A 254 -5.57 1.81 4.84
C VAL A 254 -4.52 0.86 4.25
N ALA A 255 -4.71 0.43 3.00
CA ALA A 255 -3.79 -0.47 2.32
C ALA A 255 -2.38 0.14 2.16
N ALA A 256 -2.29 1.43 1.79
CA ALA A 256 -1.03 2.13 1.58
C ALA A 256 -0.29 2.49 2.90
N LEU A 257 -1.03 2.91 3.93
CA LEU A 257 -0.45 3.33 5.20
C LEU A 257 0.01 2.13 6.02
N HIS A 258 -0.80 1.07 6.10
CA HIS A 258 -0.52 -0.04 7.02
C HIS A 258 0.74 -0.83 6.62
N ASN A 259 0.94 -1.12 5.33
CA ASN A 259 2.12 -1.85 4.87
C ASN A 259 3.39 -0.98 4.94
N THR A 260 3.32 0.27 4.48
CA THR A 260 4.47 1.17 4.33
C THR A 260 4.95 1.71 5.67
N SER A 261 4.04 2.12 6.55
CA SER A 261 4.42 2.56 7.91
C SER A 261 4.98 1.43 8.75
N THR A 262 4.46 0.20 8.56
CA THR A 262 5.01 -0.98 9.23
C THR A 262 6.40 -1.28 8.70
N GLN A 263 6.64 -1.18 7.38
CA GLN A 263 7.98 -1.35 6.83
C GLN A 263 8.93 -0.24 7.28
N LEU A 264 8.55 1.03 7.20
CA LEU A 264 9.38 2.16 7.63
C LEU A 264 9.63 2.14 9.16
N GLY A 265 8.63 1.80 9.96
CA GLY A 265 8.73 1.78 11.41
C GLY A 265 9.39 0.52 11.99
N ARG A 266 9.28 -0.64 11.31
CA ARG A 266 9.92 -1.90 11.76
C ARG A 266 11.28 -2.14 11.11
N SER A 267 11.55 -1.58 9.94
CA SER A 267 12.85 -1.75 9.31
C SER A 267 13.91 -1.14 10.22
N ASN A 268 14.91 -1.95 10.57
CA ASN A 268 16.14 -1.43 11.14
C ASN A 268 16.76 -0.38 10.23
N THR A 269 16.39 -0.30 8.95
CA THR A 269 16.84 0.72 8.00
C THR A 269 16.72 2.15 8.55
N ALA A 270 15.64 2.55 9.22
CA ALA A 270 15.57 3.90 9.78
C ALA A 270 16.55 4.12 10.95
N LYS A 271 16.75 3.08 11.77
CA LYS A 271 17.70 3.09 12.90
C LYS A 271 19.15 3.01 12.41
N GLU A 272 19.44 2.08 11.52
CA GLU A 272 20.71 1.92 10.81
C GLU A 272 21.09 3.21 10.10
N LEU A 273 20.16 3.85 9.38
CA LEU A 273 20.39 5.17 8.79
C LEU A 273 20.66 6.23 9.85
N ALA A 274 19.96 6.24 10.98
CA ALA A 274 20.23 7.18 12.08
C ALA A 274 21.60 6.94 12.77
N GLU A 275 22.06 5.69 12.78
CA GLU A 275 23.36 5.27 13.30
C GLU A 275 24.51 5.52 12.30
N VAL A 276 24.22 5.79 11.02
CA VAL A 276 25.23 6.22 10.05
C VAL A 276 25.69 7.64 10.37
N PRO A 277 27.00 7.91 10.52
CA PRO A 277 27.51 9.27 10.67
C PRO A 277 27.36 10.02 9.34
N TRP A 278 26.28 10.79 9.19
CA TRP A 278 26.00 11.55 7.97
C TRP A 278 26.98 12.70 7.72
N GLY A 279 27.59 13.24 8.78
CA GLY A 279 28.49 14.40 8.70
C GLY A 279 29.69 14.18 7.77
N SER A 280 30.23 12.97 7.68
CA SER A 280 31.35 12.64 6.79
C SER A 280 30.93 12.28 5.36
N ARG A 281 29.64 12.00 5.12
CA ARG A 281 29.11 11.65 3.79
C ARG A 281 28.56 12.84 3.04
N ILE A 282 27.90 13.77 3.73
CA ILE A 282 27.40 15.02 3.10
C ILE A 282 28.59 15.88 2.62
N ALA A 283 29.70 15.88 3.35
CA ALA A 283 30.94 16.55 2.94
C ALA A 283 31.58 15.93 1.67
N ASN A 284 31.35 14.65 1.40
CA ASN A 284 31.87 13.93 0.21
C ASN A 284 30.88 13.90 -0.96
N MET A 285 29.62 14.31 -0.77
CA MET A 285 28.59 14.32 -1.82
C MET A 285 28.49 15.66 -2.56
N GLY A 286 29.49 16.55 -2.40
CA GLY A 286 29.73 17.68 -3.30
C GLY A 286 28.47 18.44 -3.69
N VAL A 287 27.90 19.21 -2.77
CA VAL A 287 26.91 20.23 -3.13
C VAL A 287 27.63 21.31 -3.94
N MET A 288 27.52 21.21 -5.27
CA MET A 288 27.51 22.33 -6.21
C MET A 288 26.09 22.48 -6.75
#